data_AF-D8TEC3-F1
#
_entry.id   AF-D8TEC3-F1
#
_cell.length_a   1.000
_cell.length_b   1.000
_cell.length_c   1.000
_cell.angle_alpha   90.00
_cell.angle_beta   90.00
_cell.angle_gamma   90.00
#
_symmetry.space_group_name_H-M   'P 1'
#
loop_
_entity.id
_entity.type
_entity.pdbx_description
1 polymer ?
#
loop_
_entity_poly.entity_id
_entity_poly.type
_entity_poly.pdbx_seq_one_letter_code
_entity_poly.pdbx_strand_id
1 'polypeptide(L)'
;MLVLDLDQTLVSVADHDEETLLRCVTKRPGLDRFLKDMSQVYEIVIFSASGASYVKKIVSSLDPTGEIFSAVFTGSDTDWLSGQRVKDLRKLNRDKIVWIDDNASLYPYNPKNGIQVPPFHGDPNDSILGALTPLLLEVALGQISVENASELFVRARNK
;
A
#
# COMPACT_ATOMS: atom_id res chain seq x y z
N MET A 1 8.49 -8.19 4.67
CA MET A 1 8.25 -6.74 4.51
C MET A 1 6.96 -6.54 3.75
N LEU A 2 6.15 -5.58 4.16
CA LEU A 2 4.91 -5.17 3.49
C LEU A 2 5.11 -3.78 2.89
N VAL A 3 5.08 -3.68 1.57
CA VAL A 3 5.18 -2.44 0.82
C VAL A 3 3.78 -1.97 0.48
N LEU A 4 3.42 -0.77 0.90
CA LEU A 4 2.10 -0.19 0.68
C LEU A 4 2.22 1.06 -0.20
N ASP A 5 1.37 1.13 -1.22
CA ASP A 5 1.08 2.40 -1.88
C ASP A 5 0.17 3.30 -1.02
N LEU A 6 0.02 4.58 -1.39
CA LEU A 6 -0.82 5.55 -0.67
C LEU A 6 -2.10 5.87 -1.44
N ASP A 7 -1.96 6.52 -2.60
CA ASP A 7 -3.04 7.13 -3.36
C ASP A 7 -3.93 6.06 -3.96
N GLN A 8 -5.25 6.13 -3.75
CA GLN A 8 -6.19 5.12 -4.20
C GLN A 8 -5.95 3.71 -3.61
N THR A 9 -4.94 3.54 -2.75
CA THR A 9 -4.68 2.30 -2.02
C THR A 9 -5.10 2.41 -0.56
N LEU A 10 -4.51 3.34 0.20
CA LEU A 10 -4.79 3.58 1.63
C LEU A 10 -5.63 4.84 1.86
N VAL A 11 -5.51 5.84 0.99
CA VAL A 11 -6.22 7.11 1.10
C VAL A 11 -6.74 7.56 -0.25
N SER A 12 -7.79 8.39 -0.23
CA SER A 12 -8.27 9.15 -1.39
C SER A 12 -8.14 10.63 -1.06
N VAL A 13 -7.71 11.43 -2.03
CA VAL A 13 -7.54 12.88 -1.85
C VAL A 13 -8.39 13.61 -2.87
N ALA A 14 -9.25 14.52 -2.39
CA ALA A 14 -10.17 15.27 -3.23
C ALA A 14 -9.55 16.55 -3.85
N ASP A 15 -8.52 17.10 -3.21
CA ASP A 15 -7.80 18.29 -3.66
C ASP A 15 -6.31 18.17 -3.27
N HIS A 16 -5.43 18.57 -4.18
CA HIS A 16 -3.98 18.53 -4.01
C HIS A 16 -3.38 19.90 -3.64
N ASP A 17 -4.19 20.89 -3.32
CA ASP A 17 -3.73 22.13 -2.73
C ASP A 17 -2.94 21.87 -1.42
N GLU A 18 -1.73 22.42 -1.34
CA GLU A 18 -0.79 22.09 -0.28
C GLU A 18 -1.22 22.58 1.10
N GLU A 19 -2.02 23.64 1.18
CA GLU A 19 -2.49 24.27 2.41
C GLU A 19 -3.69 23.51 2.99
N THR A 20 -4.56 23.02 2.12
CA THR A 20 -5.79 22.31 2.50
C THR A 20 -5.68 20.79 2.45
N LEU A 21 -4.57 20.24 1.93
CA LEU A 21 -4.35 18.82 1.68
C LEU A 21 -4.94 17.90 2.76
N LEU A 22 -4.51 18.05 4.02
CA LEU A 22 -4.91 17.15 5.11
C LEU A 22 -6.41 17.19 5.42
N ARG A 23 -7.11 18.27 5.06
CA ARG A 23 -8.58 18.37 5.19
C ARG A 23 -9.32 17.64 4.08
N CYS A 24 -8.63 17.34 2.98
CA CYS A 24 -9.17 16.70 1.78
C CYS A 24 -8.80 15.21 1.68
N VAL A 25 -8.14 14.65 2.70
CA VAL A 25 -7.75 13.24 2.78
C VAL A 25 -8.86 12.42 3.42
N THR A 26 -9.35 11.44 2.68
CA THR A 26 -10.22 10.39 3.21
C THR A 26 -9.40 9.13 3.41
N LYS A 27 -9.34 8.64 4.66
CA LYS A 27 -8.74 7.33 4.96
C LYS A 27 -9.64 6.22 4.45
N ARG A 28 -9.05 5.18 3.86
CA ARG A 28 -9.80 3.96 3.52
C ARG A 28 -10.36 3.33 4.80
N PRO A 29 -11.63 2.91 4.83
CA PRO A 29 -12.23 2.34 6.04
C PRO A 29 -11.37 1.22 6.63
N GLY A 30 -11.14 1.28 7.95
CA GLY A 30 -10.32 0.31 8.67
C GLY A 30 -8.80 0.57 8.65
N LEU A 31 -8.31 1.64 7.99
CA LEU A 31 -6.87 1.91 7.84
C LEU A 31 -6.07 1.88 9.15
N ASP A 32 -6.55 2.57 10.18
CA ASP A 32 -5.81 2.67 11.46
C ASP A 32 -5.67 1.30 12.13
N ARG A 33 -6.72 0.47 12.02
CA ARG A 33 -6.68 -0.91 12.53
C ARG A 33 -5.78 -1.80 11.68
N PHE A 34 -5.87 -1.69 10.36
CA PHE A 34 -5.04 -2.41 9.42
C PHE A 34 -3.55 -2.15 9.67
N LEU A 35 -3.14 -0.88 9.76
CA LEU A 35 -1.74 -0.50 10.02
C LEU A 35 -1.26 -1.02 11.38
N LYS A 36 -2.09 -0.91 12.42
CA LYS A 36 -1.77 -1.45 13.75
C LYS A 36 -1.56 -2.96 13.73
N ASP A 37 -2.44 -3.72 13.09
CA ASP A 37 -2.34 -5.18 13.06
C ASP A 37 -1.15 -5.62 12.19
N MET A 38 -0.95 -4.99 11.03
CA MET A 38 0.15 -5.32 10.13
C MET A 38 1.52 -4.95 10.71
N SER A 39 1.64 -3.87 11.50
CA SER A 39 2.94 -3.46 12.06
C SER A 39 3.46 -4.44 13.11
N GLN A 40 2.61 -5.27 13.69
CA GLN A 40 3.02 -6.33 14.63
C GLN A 40 3.70 -7.52 13.94
N VAL A 41 3.48 -7.70 12.64
CA VAL A 41 3.93 -8.90 11.90
C VAL A 41 4.76 -8.58 10.66
N TYR A 42 4.72 -7.33 10.18
CA TYR A 42 5.48 -6.85 9.03
C TYR A 42 6.29 -5.61 9.38
N GLU A 43 7.52 -5.56 8.87
CA GLU A 43 8.20 -4.29 8.56
C GLU A 43 7.41 -3.60 7.44
N ILE A 44 6.71 -2.50 7.75
CA ILE A 44 5.88 -1.75 6.79
C ILE A 44 6.71 -0.65 6.13
N VAL A 45 6.64 -0.56 4.81
CA VAL A 45 7.28 0.46 3.99
C VAL A 45 6.21 1.15 3.13
N ILE A 46 6.23 2.47 3.09
CA ILE A 46 5.46 3.22 2.08
C ILE A 46 6.29 3.32 0.81
N PHE A 47 5.71 3.00 -0.33
CA PHE A 47 6.30 3.27 -1.65
C PHE A 47 5.24 3.86 -2.56
N SER A 48 5.21 5.19 -2.67
CA SER A 48 4.26 5.93 -3.50
C SER A 48 4.93 6.52 -4.73
N ALA A 49 4.20 6.59 -5.85
CA ALA A 49 4.64 7.31 -7.04
C ALA A 49 4.44 8.84 -6.91
N SER A 50 3.78 9.33 -5.87
CA SER A 50 3.44 10.74 -5.67
C SER A 50 4.62 11.57 -5.16
N GLY A 51 4.53 12.89 -5.29
CA GLY A 51 5.60 13.82 -4.91
C GLY A 51 5.97 13.77 -3.42
N ALA A 52 7.24 13.97 -3.10
CA ALA A 52 7.76 13.78 -1.75
C ALA A 52 7.11 14.68 -0.68
N SER A 53 6.77 15.94 -1.00
CA SER A 53 6.07 16.86 -0.08
C SER A 53 4.73 16.29 0.37
N TYR A 54 3.93 15.87 -0.61
CA TYR A 54 2.63 15.23 -0.40
C TYR A 54 2.76 13.95 0.44
N VAL A 55 3.61 13.01 0.00
CA VAL A 55 3.77 11.71 0.66
C VAL A 55 4.17 11.88 2.12
N LYS A 56 5.14 12.75 2.41
CA LYS A 56 5.59 13.02 3.78
C LYS A 56 4.47 13.61 4.65
N LYS A 57 3.69 14.56 4.13
CA LYS A 57 2.55 15.15 4.87
C LYS A 57 1.51 14.08 5.24
N ILE A 58 1.13 13.21 4.29
CA ILE A 58 0.18 12.12 4.55
C ILE A 58 0.74 11.14 5.57
N VAL A 59 1.98 10.67 5.38
CA VAL A 59 2.61 9.70 6.27
C VAL A 59 2.72 10.23 7.70
N SER A 60 3.15 11.48 7.90
CA SER A 60 3.20 12.09 9.23
C SER A 60 1.82 12.22 9.89
N SER A 61 0.76 12.34 9.10
CA SER A 61 -0.62 12.34 9.62
C SER A 61 -1.12 10.94 9.98
N LEU A 62 -0.64 9.89 9.30
CA LEU A 62 -1.03 8.50 9.54
C LEU A 62 -0.23 7.85 10.67
N ASP A 63 1.04 8.23 10.82
CA ASP A 63 1.98 7.74 11.83
C ASP A 63 2.69 8.91 12.54
N PRO A 64 2.00 9.62 13.45
CA PRO A 64 2.56 10.77 14.14
C PRO A 64 3.71 10.43 15.09
N THR A 65 3.80 9.17 15.56
CA THR A 65 4.87 8.70 16.45
C THR A 65 6.07 8.17 15.68
N GLY A 66 5.91 7.81 14.40
CA GLY A 66 6.97 7.23 13.57
C GLY A 66 7.26 5.77 13.92
N GLU A 67 6.30 5.06 14.51
CA GLU A 67 6.46 3.69 15.01
C GLU A 67 5.92 2.64 14.03
N ILE A 68 5.12 3.05 13.04
CA ILE A 68 4.46 2.14 12.10
C ILE A 68 5.32 1.95 10.84
N PHE A 69 5.80 3.05 10.24
CA PHE A 69 6.49 2.99 8.95
C PHE A 69 8.01 2.97 9.13
N SER A 70 8.64 1.89 8.68
CA SER A 70 10.10 1.72 8.73
C SER A 70 10.86 2.55 7.68
N ALA A 71 10.23 2.82 6.53
CA ALA A 71 10.80 3.62 5.46
C ALA A 71 9.69 4.21 4.57
N VAL A 72 10.02 5.30 3.89
CA VAL A 72 9.14 6.01 2.96
C VAL A 72 9.89 6.28 1.66
N PHE A 73 9.40 5.69 0.58
CA PHE A 73 9.83 5.93 -0.79
C PHE A 73 8.74 6.70 -1.52
N THR A 74 9.16 7.70 -2.28
CA THR A 74 8.31 8.67 -2.95
C THR A 74 8.52 8.61 -4.45
N GLY A 75 7.87 9.52 -5.18
CA GLY A 75 7.99 9.58 -6.62
C GLY A 75 9.42 9.80 -7.13
N SER A 76 10.32 10.38 -6.34
CA SER A 76 11.74 10.50 -6.71
C SER A 76 12.49 9.16 -6.67
N ASP A 77 11.94 8.14 -6.01
CA ASP A 77 12.57 6.83 -5.82
C ASP A 77 12.11 5.79 -6.86
N THR A 78 11.08 6.12 -7.65
CA THR A 78 10.63 5.32 -8.80
C THR A 78 11.62 5.40 -9.95
N ASP A 79 11.74 4.32 -10.72
CA ASP A 79 12.51 4.30 -11.97
C ASP A 79 11.61 4.44 -13.19
N TRP A 80 12.26 4.48 -14.35
CA TRP A 80 11.62 4.42 -15.66
C TRP A 80 12.04 3.16 -16.41
N LEU A 81 11.06 2.41 -16.90
CA LEU A 81 11.26 1.26 -17.79
C LEU A 81 10.41 1.47 -19.03
N SER A 82 11.05 1.58 -20.20
CA SER A 82 10.36 1.76 -21.49
C SER A 82 9.32 2.90 -21.50
N GLY A 83 9.64 4.02 -20.85
CA GLY A 83 8.75 5.19 -20.76
C GLY A 83 7.62 5.07 -19.73
N GLN A 84 7.57 4.00 -18.94
CA GLN A 84 6.62 3.83 -17.83
C GLN A 84 7.34 3.91 -16.48
N ARG A 85 6.65 4.45 -15.47
CA ARG A 85 7.18 4.47 -14.10
C ARG A 85 7.09 3.10 -13.46
N VAL A 86 8.10 2.74 -12.69
CA VAL A 86 8.18 1.45 -11.98
C VAL A 86 8.70 1.63 -10.56
N LYS A 87 8.21 0.79 -9.65
CA LYS A 87 8.66 0.66 -8.26
C LYS A 87 9.58 -0.56 -8.18
N ASP A 88 10.89 -0.35 -8.37
CA ASP A 88 11.87 -1.44 -8.34
C ASP A 88 12.19 -1.88 -6.90
N LEU A 89 11.52 -2.94 -6.46
CA LEU A 89 11.65 -3.48 -5.10
C LEU A 89 12.99 -4.18 -4.85
N ARG A 90 13.80 -4.46 -5.89
CA ARG A 90 15.14 -5.03 -5.72
C ARG A 90 16.06 -4.08 -4.92
N LYS A 91 15.76 -2.78 -4.95
CA LYS A 91 16.44 -1.75 -4.15
C LYS A 91 16.24 -1.89 -2.64
N LEU A 92 15.19 -2.61 -2.21
CA LEU A 92 14.86 -2.76 -0.79
C LEU A 92 15.72 -3.83 -0.08
N ASN A 93 16.49 -4.62 -0.84
CA ASN A 93 17.40 -5.65 -0.32
C ASN A 93 16.74 -6.57 0.74
N ARG A 94 15.59 -7.13 0.37
CA ARG A 94 14.80 -8.07 1.18
C ARG A 94 14.33 -9.24 0.33
N ASP A 95 14.42 -10.45 0.88
CA ASP A 95 14.02 -11.67 0.17
C ASP A 95 12.51 -11.87 0.11
N LYS A 96 11.79 -11.43 1.15
CA LYS A 96 10.33 -11.62 1.28
C LYS A 96 9.62 -10.28 1.34
N ILE A 97 9.15 -9.84 0.18
CA ILE A 97 8.38 -8.61 0.00
C ILE A 97 6.97 -8.97 -0.48
N VAL A 98 5.98 -8.35 0.14
CA VAL A 98 4.58 -8.34 -0.29
C VAL A 98 4.23 -6.89 -0.62
N TRP A 99 3.76 -6.58 -1.83
CA TRP A 99 3.26 -5.25 -2.16
C TRP A 99 1.74 -5.20 -2.26
N ILE A 100 1.14 -4.07 -1.87
CA ILE A 100 -0.28 -3.76 -2.01
C ILE A 100 -0.39 -2.41 -2.70
N ASP A 101 -1.09 -2.40 -3.83
CA ASP A 101 -1.17 -1.25 -4.73
C ASP A 101 -2.41 -1.39 -5.61
N ASP A 102 -3.03 -0.29 -6.01
CA ASP A 102 -4.13 -0.31 -6.98
C ASP A 102 -3.65 -0.53 -8.42
N ASN A 103 -2.34 -0.34 -8.67
CA ASN A 103 -1.73 -0.44 -9.99
C ASN A 103 -0.56 -1.43 -10.04
N ALA A 104 -0.88 -2.69 -10.36
CA ALA A 104 0.11 -3.76 -10.51
C ALA A 104 1.17 -3.51 -11.61
N SER A 105 0.88 -2.64 -12.59
CA SER A 105 1.84 -2.34 -13.67
C SER A 105 3.12 -1.68 -13.17
N LEU A 106 3.10 -1.09 -11.97
CA LEU A 106 4.27 -0.48 -11.34
C LEU A 106 5.30 -1.53 -10.86
N TYR A 107 4.97 -2.82 -10.82
CA TYR A 107 5.82 -3.87 -10.25
C TYR A 107 6.26 -4.94 -11.27
N PRO A 108 6.86 -4.57 -12.42
CA PRO A 108 7.19 -5.53 -13.48
C PRO A 108 8.22 -6.58 -13.05
N TYR A 109 9.05 -6.28 -12.05
CA TYR A 109 10.08 -7.21 -11.53
C TYR A 109 9.56 -8.16 -10.44
N ASN A 110 8.37 -7.90 -9.89
CA ASN A 110 7.82 -8.65 -8.76
C ASN A 110 6.31 -8.94 -8.92
N PRO A 111 5.80 -9.34 -10.12
CA PRO A 111 4.36 -9.37 -10.40
C PRO A 111 3.57 -10.39 -9.56
N LYS A 112 4.26 -11.38 -8.99
CA LYS A 112 3.65 -12.43 -8.16
C LYS A 112 3.70 -12.14 -6.66
N ASN A 113 4.46 -11.12 -6.26
CA ASN A 113 4.71 -10.77 -4.87
C ASN A 113 3.75 -9.70 -4.35
N GLY A 114 2.54 -9.60 -4.89
CA GLY A 114 1.58 -8.66 -4.36
C GLY A 114 0.14 -8.92 -4.70
N ILE A 115 -0.69 -8.10 -4.09
CA ILE A 115 -2.15 -8.18 -4.17
C ILE A 115 -2.63 -6.84 -4.68
N GLN A 116 -3.10 -6.83 -5.92
CA GLN A 116 -3.68 -5.62 -6.50
C GLN A 116 -5.05 -5.37 -5.89
N VAL A 117 -5.25 -4.16 -5.37
CA VAL A 117 -6.53 -3.73 -4.78
C VAL A 117 -7.32 -2.86 -5.76
N PRO A 118 -8.64 -2.71 -5.58
CA PRO A 118 -9.38 -1.66 -6.28
C PRO A 118 -8.89 -0.28 -5.86
N PRO A 119 -8.87 0.68 -6.79
CA PRO A 119 -8.66 2.07 -6.44
C PRO A 119 -9.76 2.52 -5.48
N PHE A 120 -9.34 3.22 -4.43
CA PHE A 120 -10.18 3.77 -3.40
C PHE A 120 -10.50 5.22 -3.73
N HIS A 121 -11.80 5.54 -3.81
CA HIS A 121 -12.30 6.87 -4.17
C HIS A 121 -13.11 7.51 -3.05
N GLY A 122 -12.92 7.08 -1.80
CA GLY A 122 -13.60 7.66 -0.64
C GLY A 122 -14.91 6.98 -0.22
N ASP A 123 -15.25 5.81 -0.79
CA ASP A 123 -16.47 5.08 -0.39
C ASP A 123 -16.41 4.66 1.09
N PRO A 124 -17.29 5.17 1.97
CA PRO A 124 -17.29 4.83 3.38
C PRO A 124 -17.65 3.36 3.65
N ASN A 125 -18.23 2.65 2.68
CA ASN A 125 -18.58 1.22 2.79
C ASN A 125 -17.50 0.29 2.22
N ASP A 126 -16.37 0.83 1.75
CA ASP A 126 -15.23 0.00 1.32
C ASP A 126 -14.77 -0.91 2.48
N SER A 127 -14.48 -2.17 2.15
CA SER A 127 -14.08 -3.20 3.13
C SER A 127 -12.78 -3.89 2.75
N ILE A 128 -12.03 -3.32 1.79
CA ILE A 128 -10.90 -3.98 1.15
C ILE A 128 -9.76 -4.21 2.14
N LEU A 129 -9.44 -3.25 3.00
CA LEU A 129 -8.41 -3.44 4.03
C LEU A 129 -8.79 -4.55 5.02
N GLY A 130 -10.07 -4.63 5.40
CA GLY A 130 -10.58 -5.70 6.26
C GLY A 130 -10.47 -7.08 5.59
N ALA A 131 -10.74 -7.17 4.29
CA ALA A 131 -10.62 -8.40 3.52
C ALA A 131 -9.16 -8.85 3.31
N LEU A 132 -8.21 -7.91 3.24
CA LEU A 132 -6.78 -8.21 3.11
C LEU A 132 -6.15 -8.71 4.40
N THR A 133 -6.55 -8.14 5.55
CA THR A 133 -5.97 -8.47 6.87
C THR A 133 -5.81 -9.97 7.12
N PRO A 134 -6.85 -10.82 7.03
CA PRO A 134 -6.69 -12.25 7.32
C PRO A 134 -5.73 -12.93 6.35
N LEU A 135 -5.77 -12.58 5.06
CA LEU A 135 -4.89 -13.15 4.04
C LEU A 135 -3.42 -12.79 4.30
N LEU A 136 -3.15 -11.53 4.66
CA LEU A 136 -1.81 -11.07 4.99
C LEU A 136 -1.29 -11.72 6.28
N LEU A 137 -2.15 -12.03 7.25
CA LEU A 137 -1.75 -12.80 8.44
C LEU A 137 -1.36 -14.24 8.07
N GLU A 138 -2.13 -14.92 7.21
CA GLU A 138 -1.79 -16.27 6.73
C GLU A 138 -0.48 -16.29 5.94
N VAL A 139 -0.22 -15.26 5.11
CA VAL A 139 1.06 -15.07 4.42
C VAL A 139 2.20 -14.88 5.41
N ALA A 140 2.01 -14.08 6.46
CA ALA A 140 3.04 -13.84 7.49
C ALA A 140 3.40 -15.12 8.24
N LEU A 141 2.40 -15.98 8.49
CA LEU A 141 2.58 -17.30 9.10
C LEU A 141 3.15 -18.35 8.14
N GLY A 142 3.31 -18.02 6.85
CA GLY A 142 3.76 -18.94 5.81
C GLY A 142 2.74 -20.04 5.49
N GLN A 143 1.47 -19.85 5.84
CA GLN A 143 0.40 -20.83 5.60
C GLN A 143 -0.06 -20.82 4.15
N ILE A 144 -0.03 -19.65 3.51
CA ILE A 144 -0.33 -19.47 2.08
C ILE A 144 0.75 -18.64 1.40
N SER A 145 0.92 -18.83 0.09
CA SER A 145 1.76 -17.95 -0.73
C SER A 145 1.06 -16.61 -1.00
N VAL A 146 1.82 -15.60 -1.44
CA VAL A 146 1.26 -14.30 -1.83
C VAL A 146 0.36 -14.45 -3.05
N GLU A 147 0.72 -15.32 -3.97
CA GLU A 147 -0.07 -15.67 -5.16
C GLU A 147 -1.42 -16.28 -4.75
N ASN A 148 -1.42 -17.22 -3.79
CA ASN A 148 -2.66 -17.79 -3.27
C ASN A 148 -3.51 -16.74 -2.55
N ALA A 149 -2.90 -15.85 -1.75
CA ALA A 149 -3.61 -14.74 -1.12
C ALA A 149 -4.27 -13.82 -2.16
N SER A 150 -3.54 -13.48 -3.23
CA SER A 150 -4.03 -12.66 -4.34
C SER A 150 -5.22 -13.30 -5.05
N GLU A 151 -5.13 -14.61 -5.36
CA GLU A 151 -6.24 -15.35 -5.96
C GLU A 151 -7.48 -15.42 -5.05
N LEU A 152 -7.28 -15.69 -3.75
CA LEU A 152 -8.36 -15.73 -2.77
C LEU A 152 -9.05 -14.37 -2.62
N PHE A 153 -8.27 -13.28 -2.60
CA PHE A 153 -8.78 -11.92 -2.55
C PHE A 153 -9.65 -11.59 -3.76
N VAL A 154 -9.20 -11.93 -4.98
CA VAL A 154 -10.00 -11.74 -6.21
C VAL A 154 -11.27 -12.57 -6.18
N ARG A 155 -11.20 -13.84 -5.76
CA ARG A 155 -12.37 -14.72 -5.67
C ARG A 155 -13.41 -14.23 -4.65
N ALA A 156 -12.99 -13.71 -3.51
CA ALA A 156 -13.89 -13.22 -2.48
C ALA A 156 -14.70 -12.00 -2.94
N ARG A 157 -14.13 -11.18 -3.84
CA ARG A 157 -14.76 -9.97 -4.36
C ARG A 157 -15.74 -10.20 -5.51
N ASN A 158 -15.64 -11.34 -6.20
CA ASN A 158 -16.51 -11.68 -7.34
C ASN A 158 -17.71 -12.55 -6.93
N LYS A 159 -17.91 -12.76 -5.63
CA LYS A 159 -19.07 -13.45 -5.05
C LYS A 159 -20.06 -12.44 -4.52
#